data_AF-A0A7W8F3S9-F1
#
_entry.id   AF-A0A7W8F3S9-F1
#
_cell.length_a   1.000
_cell.length_b   1.000
_cell.length_c   1.000
_cell.angle_alpha   90.00
_cell.angle_beta   90.00
_cell.angle_gamma   90.00
#
_symmetry.space_group_name_H-M   'P 1'
#
loop_
_entity.id
_entity.type
_entity.pdbx_description
1 polymer ?
#
loop_
_entity_poly.entity_id
_entity_poly.type
_entity_poly.pdbx_seq_one_letter_code
_entity_poly.pdbx_strand_id
1 'polypeptide(L)'
;MIRVGAYREDGTPGPGTLAEVELDAEVTGPAELWSPEVTVRDERGGALFDDSGGTSLAVEPAAGGGPLAAAGAERRARAFGVGNTAYRAQRLLRSAARLLGRPLPHLTVRIGAHDTPARWGGGHYRLPGGADPAEPYRISWAGEVHLGGGSAYLPGPSGGPYFHAPAHNAAIVCHEVGHHICRHTADFKVNRLRPPDGQHSGKNALDEGTADFLTAITLGTPDIYGWHRGHVPAWDQRRRGLDRRWTMAYLRPGRGGQAHANGTVWASALWSAHRAVLEGGGDGDRFVAMLLRGLVRLGSGTGAEAAGQVTAAALAEERKRRNQFASLLREMVAADPPLAPVVLAAMARHGVHPDGSNRALRERVRAGALPGAAAAALAG
;
A
#
# COMPACT_ATOMS: atom_id res chain seq x y z
N MET A 1 -5.58 -4.48 25.95
CA MET A 1 -4.42 -3.90 25.24
C MET A 1 -3.20 -4.76 25.53
N ILE A 2 -2.43 -5.08 24.49
CA ILE A 2 -1.16 -5.79 24.57
C ILE A 2 -0.02 -4.87 24.14
N ARG A 3 1.17 -5.05 24.69
CA ARG A 3 2.38 -4.31 24.30
C ARG A 3 3.18 -5.16 23.32
N VAL A 4 3.56 -4.60 22.18
CA VAL A 4 4.33 -5.29 21.13
C VAL A 4 5.53 -4.47 20.71
N GLY A 5 6.55 -5.12 20.16
CA GLY A 5 7.65 -4.44 19.49
C GLY A 5 7.22 -4.02 18.09
N ALA A 6 7.44 -2.76 17.73
CA ALA A 6 7.22 -2.27 16.38
C ALA A 6 8.25 -1.19 16.02
N TYR A 7 8.48 -0.98 14.73
CA TYR A 7 9.14 0.23 14.32
C TYR A 7 8.15 1.41 14.31
N ARG A 8 8.58 2.58 14.76
CA ARG A 8 7.83 3.85 14.70
C ARG A 8 8.51 4.83 13.76
N GLU A 9 7.72 5.67 13.11
CA GLU A 9 8.27 6.78 12.32
C GLU A 9 9.08 7.72 13.20
N ASP A 10 10.28 8.07 12.76
CA ASP A 10 11.16 9.06 13.42
C ASP A 10 11.66 10.14 12.45
N GLY A 11 11.09 10.18 11.23
CA GLY A 11 11.48 11.13 10.18
C GLY A 11 12.80 10.81 9.50
N THR A 12 13.46 9.68 9.82
CA THR A 12 14.74 9.29 9.23
C THR A 12 14.59 8.19 8.16
N PRO A 13 15.50 8.12 7.16
CA PRO A 13 15.55 7.01 6.22
C PRO A 13 15.99 5.72 6.92
N GLY A 14 15.03 4.86 7.28
CA GLY A 14 15.28 3.65 8.06
C GLY A 14 14.03 2.80 8.22
N PRO A 15 14.08 1.66 8.93
CA PRO A 15 12.86 0.98 9.34
C PRO A 15 12.03 1.84 10.33
N GLY A 16 12.62 2.90 10.89
CA GLY A 16 12.10 3.72 11.97
C GLY A 16 12.84 3.43 13.27
N THR A 17 12.38 4.06 14.36
CA THR A 17 12.90 3.78 15.70
C THR A 17 12.17 2.58 16.29
N LEU A 18 12.91 1.60 16.79
CA LEU A 18 12.32 0.47 17.51
C LEU A 18 11.68 0.98 18.80
N ALA A 19 10.42 0.63 19.02
CA ALA A 19 9.69 1.03 20.22
C ALA A 19 8.71 -0.07 20.67
N GLU A 20 8.40 -0.05 21.95
CA GLU A 20 7.25 -0.74 22.49
C GLU A 20 5.99 0.10 22.23
N VAL A 21 4.95 -0.52 21.69
CA VAL A 21 3.68 0.13 21.36
C VAL A 21 2.52 -0.65 21.95
N GLU A 22 1.50 0.08 22.40
CA GLU A 22 0.24 -0.53 22.82
C GLU A 22 -0.63 -0.82 21.59
N LEU A 23 -1.15 -2.03 21.54
CA LEU A 23 -2.05 -2.52 20.51
C LEU A 23 -3.36 -2.94 21.17
N ASP A 24 -4.46 -2.49 20.58
CA ASP A 24 -5.78 -3.00 20.92
C ASP A 24 -6.01 -4.30 20.16
N ALA A 25 -5.50 -5.38 20.73
CA ALA A 25 -5.51 -6.71 20.15
C ALA A 25 -5.48 -7.78 21.24
N GLU A 26 -5.81 -9.00 20.84
CA GLU A 26 -5.84 -10.20 21.64
C GLU A 26 -4.94 -11.27 21.00
N VAL A 27 -4.30 -12.09 21.84
CA VAL A 27 -3.59 -13.28 21.39
C VAL A 27 -4.62 -14.41 21.22
N THR A 28 -4.92 -14.78 19.98
CA THR A 28 -5.94 -15.81 19.68
C THR A 28 -5.34 -17.17 19.34
N GLY A 29 -4.02 -17.26 19.26
CA GLY A 29 -3.30 -18.50 19.01
C GLY A 29 -1.79 -18.37 19.25
N PRO A 30 -1.05 -19.47 19.09
CA PRO A 30 0.37 -19.54 19.43
C PRO A 30 1.27 -18.57 18.63
N ALA A 31 0.77 -18.06 17.52
CA ALA A 31 1.48 -17.14 16.63
C ALA A 31 0.50 -16.17 15.91
N GLU A 32 -0.62 -15.86 16.57
CA GLU A 32 -1.72 -15.09 15.98
C GLU A 32 -2.15 -13.96 16.91
N LEU A 33 -2.30 -12.76 16.33
CA LEU A 33 -2.92 -11.61 16.97
C LEU A 33 -4.20 -11.24 16.23
N TRP A 34 -5.25 -10.98 16.99
CA TRP A 34 -6.54 -10.53 16.49
C TRP A 34 -6.88 -9.14 17.00
N SER A 35 -7.48 -8.33 16.14
CA SER A 35 -8.14 -7.06 16.48
C SER A 35 -9.38 -6.90 15.60
N PRO A 36 -10.31 -5.98 15.92
CA PRO A 36 -11.51 -5.78 15.08
C PRO A 36 -11.20 -5.56 13.59
N GLU A 37 -10.12 -4.85 13.27
CA GLU A 37 -9.73 -4.54 11.89
C GLU A 37 -8.96 -5.64 11.18
N VAL A 38 -8.12 -6.40 11.92
CA VAL A 38 -7.15 -7.30 11.31
C VAL A 38 -6.79 -8.49 12.19
N THR A 39 -6.65 -9.66 11.56
CA THR A 39 -5.95 -10.84 12.11
C THR A 39 -4.58 -10.94 11.45
N VAL A 40 -3.52 -11.08 12.25
CA VAL A 40 -2.16 -11.31 11.77
C VAL A 40 -1.64 -12.62 12.32
N ARG A 41 -1.20 -13.52 11.45
CA ARG A 41 -0.62 -14.80 11.87
C ARG A 41 0.63 -15.20 11.11
N ASP A 42 1.48 -15.96 11.78
CA ASP A 42 2.64 -16.60 11.18
C ASP A 42 2.32 -18.06 10.79
N GLU A 43 2.40 -18.36 9.50
CA GLU A 43 2.03 -19.67 8.92
C GLU A 43 3.14 -20.72 9.07
N ARG A 44 4.34 -20.35 9.56
CA ARG A 44 5.50 -21.25 9.68
C ARG A 44 5.44 -22.12 10.94
N GLY A 45 4.41 -21.96 11.77
CA GLY A 45 4.12 -22.79 12.94
C GLY A 45 5.02 -22.55 14.16
N GLY A 46 4.72 -23.27 15.25
CA GLY A 46 5.38 -23.13 16.54
C GLY A 46 4.81 -22.00 17.42
N ALA A 47 5.04 -22.11 18.73
CA ALA A 47 4.61 -21.10 19.70
C ALA A 47 5.58 -19.90 19.69
N LEU A 48 5.14 -18.78 19.12
CA LEU A 48 5.82 -17.47 19.14
C LEU A 48 5.45 -16.64 20.37
N PHE A 49 4.20 -16.78 20.81
CA PHE A 49 3.71 -16.22 22.05
C PHE A 49 3.65 -17.35 23.07
N ASP A 50 4.10 -17.07 24.28
CA ASP A 50 3.97 -17.98 25.41
C ASP A 50 2.53 -17.98 25.92
N ASP A 51 2.04 -19.13 26.37
CA ASP A 51 0.70 -19.29 26.96
C ASP A 51 0.58 -18.59 28.34
N SER A 52 1.55 -17.75 28.72
CA SER A 52 1.71 -17.20 30.07
C SER A 52 0.71 -16.10 30.44
N GLY A 53 -0.21 -15.74 29.53
CA GLY A 53 -1.14 -14.62 29.74
C GLY A 53 -0.43 -13.27 29.87
N GLY A 54 0.84 -13.19 29.45
CA GLY A 54 1.63 -11.96 29.48
C GLY A 54 1.05 -10.90 28.55
N THR A 55 0.94 -9.67 29.05
CA THR A 55 0.48 -8.51 28.27
C THR A 55 1.60 -7.83 27.48
N SER A 56 2.84 -8.31 27.56
CA SER A 56 3.99 -7.78 26.81
C SER A 56 4.62 -8.86 25.93
N LEU A 57 4.50 -8.65 24.63
CA LEU A 57 5.13 -9.39 23.54
C LEU A 57 6.22 -8.53 22.87
N ALA A 58 6.73 -7.52 23.60
CA ALA A 58 7.75 -6.61 23.11
C ALA A 58 9.08 -7.34 22.96
N VAL A 59 9.43 -7.65 21.72
CA VAL A 59 10.68 -8.33 21.37
C VAL A 59 11.43 -7.53 20.32
N GLU A 60 12.74 -7.45 20.47
CA GLU A 60 13.58 -6.87 19.43
C GLU A 60 13.61 -7.78 18.19
N PRO A 61 13.76 -7.21 16.97
CA PRO A 61 13.75 -7.96 15.72
C PRO A 61 14.93 -8.92 15.55
N ALA A 62 15.91 -8.93 16.46
CA ALA A 62 17.05 -9.84 16.49
C ALA A 62 17.78 -9.98 15.14
N ALA A 63 18.17 -8.84 14.55
CA ALA A 63 18.79 -8.76 13.22
C ALA A 63 17.94 -9.38 12.09
N GLY A 64 16.62 -9.40 12.25
CA GLY A 64 15.68 -9.96 11.27
C GLY A 64 15.54 -11.48 11.32
N GLY A 65 16.32 -12.17 12.15
CA GLY A 65 16.37 -13.64 12.18
C GLY A 65 17.01 -14.22 10.91
N GLY A 66 16.35 -15.19 10.30
CA GLY A 66 16.72 -15.83 9.05
C GLY A 66 17.43 -17.18 9.21
N PRO A 67 17.81 -17.82 8.08
CA PRO A 67 18.40 -19.17 8.08
C PRO A 67 19.70 -19.33 8.86
N LEU A 68 20.39 -18.22 9.18
CA LEU A 68 21.67 -18.22 9.90
C LEU A 68 21.49 -17.89 11.39
N ALA A 69 20.27 -17.55 11.82
CA ALA A 69 19.99 -17.17 13.20
C ALA A 69 19.83 -18.41 14.09
N ALA A 70 20.29 -18.31 15.34
CA ALA A 70 19.95 -19.30 16.36
C ALA A 70 18.43 -19.34 16.59
N ALA A 71 17.89 -20.50 16.99
CA ALA A 71 16.44 -20.71 17.12
C ALA A 71 15.73 -19.65 17.98
N GLY A 72 16.35 -19.19 19.06
CA GLY A 72 15.81 -18.13 19.91
C GLY A 72 15.74 -16.75 19.22
N ALA A 73 16.73 -16.42 18.39
CA ALA A 73 16.74 -15.18 17.61
C ALA A 73 15.70 -15.23 16.47
N GLU A 74 15.57 -16.37 15.79
CA GLU A 74 14.52 -16.60 14.79
C GLU A 74 13.13 -16.45 15.41
N ARG A 75 12.87 -17.07 16.57
CA ARG A 75 11.60 -16.93 17.28
C ARG A 75 11.25 -15.47 17.60
N ARG A 76 12.21 -14.70 18.13
CA ARG A 76 12.02 -13.28 18.45
C ARG A 76 11.75 -12.44 17.20
N ALA A 77 12.49 -12.67 16.13
CA ALA A 77 12.27 -11.99 14.85
C ALA A 77 10.86 -12.25 14.33
N ARG A 78 10.41 -13.51 14.33
CA ARG A 78 9.05 -13.87 13.89
C ARG A 78 7.97 -13.23 14.76
N ALA A 79 8.11 -13.26 16.08
CA ALA A 79 7.19 -12.62 17.02
C ALA A 79 7.14 -11.08 16.81
N PHE A 80 8.28 -10.43 16.59
CA PHE A 80 8.35 -9.03 16.20
C PHE A 80 7.60 -8.77 14.90
N GLY A 81 7.79 -9.62 13.87
CA GLY A 81 7.11 -9.50 12.59
C GLY A 81 5.58 -9.50 12.72
N VAL A 82 5.02 -10.36 13.58
CA VAL A 82 3.57 -10.38 13.88
C VAL A 82 3.13 -9.07 14.54
N GLY A 83 3.81 -8.64 15.60
CA GLY A 83 3.49 -7.41 16.33
C GLY A 83 3.59 -6.14 15.47
N ASN A 84 4.71 -5.99 14.74
CA ASN A 84 4.94 -4.87 13.82
C ASN A 84 3.86 -4.84 12.72
N THR A 85 3.53 -5.99 12.13
CA THR A 85 2.51 -6.07 11.07
C THR A 85 1.13 -5.67 11.59
N ALA A 86 0.75 -6.17 12.77
CA ALA A 86 -0.53 -5.85 13.40
C ALA A 86 -0.64 -4.34 13.72
N TYR A 87 0.43 -3.76 14.28
CA TYR A 87 0.52 -2.32 14.53
C TYR A 87 0.33 -1.48 13.26
N ARG A 88 1.04 -1.81 12.18
CA ARG A 88 0.94 -1.08 10.90
C ARG A 88 -0.44 -1.21 10.26
N ALA A 89 -0.96 -2.43 10.18
CA ALA A 89 -2.27 -2.69 9.58
C ALA A 89 -3.40 -2.00 10.37
N GLN A 90 -3.40 -2.12 11.70
CA GLN A 90 -4.39 -1.49 12.56
C GLN A 90 -4.39 0.04 12.41
N ARG A 91 -3.21 0.70 12.46
CA ARG A 91 -3.12 2.15 12.29
C ARG A 91 -3.70 2.62 10.96
N LEU A 92 -3.30 1.99 9.85
CA LEU A 92 -3.76 2.38 8.52
C LEU A 92 -5.27 2.13 8.34
N LEU A 93 -5.77 0.96 8.74
CA LEU A 93 -7.19 0.61 8.64
C LEU A 93 -8.07 1.50 9.52
N ARG A 94 -7.65 1.81 10.76
CA ARG A 94 -8.38 2.74 11.65
C ARG A 94 -8.41 4.16 11.10
N SER A 95 -7.29 4.64 10.55
CA SER A 95 -7.24 5.96 9.92
C SER A 95 -8.19 6.03 8.72
N ALA A 96 -8.15 5.01 7.84
CA ALA A 96 -9.07 4.93 6.70
C ALA A 96 -10.53 4.84 7.16
N ALA A 97 -10.83 4.02 8.16
CA ALA A 97 -12.18 3.85 8.70
C ALA A 97 -12.75 5.16 9.27
N ARG A 98 -11.95 5.89 10.04
CA ARG A 98 -12.30 7.22 10.58
C ARG A 98 -12.62 8.21 9.47
N LEU A 99 -11.77 8.31 8.44
CA LEU A 99 -11.94 9.26 7.35
C LEU A 99 -13.10 8.88 6.40
N LEU A 100 -13.41 7.59 6.29
CA LEU A 100 -14.56 7.06 5.56
C LEU A 100 -15.87 7.09 6.36
N GLY A 101 -15.80 7.25 7.69
CA GLY A 101 -16.94 7.16 8.60
C GLY A 101 -17.50 5.75 8.79
N ARG A 102 -16.77 4.70 8.38
CA ARG A 102 -17.16 3.29 8.52
C ARG A 102 -15.96 2.36 8.46
N PRO A 103 -15.98 1.21 9.15
CA PRO A 103 -14.92 0.21 9.03
C PRO A 103 -14.89 -0.42 7.62
N LEU A 104 -13.70 -0.89 7.24
CA LEU A 104 -13.54 -1.79 6.10
C LEU A 104 -13.76 -3.24 6.54
N PRO A 105 -14.01 -4.18 5.61
CA PRO A 105 -14.05 -5.60 5.95
C PRO A 105 -12.80 -6.04 6.70
N HIS A 106 -12.94 -7.00 7.61
CA HIS A 106 -11.82 -7.51 8.38
C HIS A 106 -10.74 -8.11 7.46
N LEU A 107 -9.48 -7.76 7.70
CA LEU A 107 -8.35 -8.23 6.92
C LEU A 107 -7.63 -9.40 7.61
N THR A 108 -7.27 -10.43 6.84
CA THR A 108 -6.31 -11.44 7.30
C THR A 108 -4.94 -11.16 6.68
N VAL A 109 -3.90 -11.13 7.52
CA VAL A 109 -2.50 -11.05 7.10
C VAL A 109 -1.77 -12.32 7.50
N ARG A 110 -1.15 -12.98 6.51
CA ARG A 110 -0.37 -14.22 6.68
C ARG A 110 1.10 -13.94 6.48
N ILE A 111 1.94 -14.34 7.44
CA ILE A 111 3.39 -14.17 7.39
C ILE A 111 4.06 -15.53 7.15
N GLY A 112 5.10 -15.57 6.30
CA GLY A 112 5.75 -16.81 5.91
C GLY A 112 4.98 -17.61 4.86
N ALA A 113 4.05 -16.96 4.15
CA ALA A 113 3.36 -17.59 3.04
C ALA A 113 4.30 -17.77 1.84
N HIS A 114 4.06 -18.80 1.04
CA HIS A 114 4.83 -19.05 -0.19
C HIS A 114 6.33 -19.28 0.03
N ASP A 115 6.72 -19.82 1.19
CA ASP A 115 8.12 -20.12 1.51
C ASP A 115 8.68 -21.36 0.77
N THR A 116 7.82 -22.11 0.07
CA THR A 116 8.17 -23.29 -0.72
C THR A 116 7.84 -23.08 -2.20
N PRO A 117 8.70 -23.53 -3.14
CA PRO A 117 9.99 -24.22 -2.94
C PRO A 117 11.16 -23.28 -2.58
N ALA A 118 10.96 -21.96 -2.66
CA ALA A 118 11.99 -20.97 -2.33
C ALA A 118 11.39 -19.84 -1.51
N ARG A 119 12.15 -19.35 -0.53
CA ARG A 119 11.69 -18.23 0.30
C ARG A 119 11.47 -16.98 -0.53
N TRP A 120 10.44 -16.23 -0.15
CA TRP A 120 10.05 -15.01 -0.85
C TRP A 120 10.20 -13.77 0.06
N GLY A 121 10.80 -12.72 -0.48
CA GLY A 121 11.08 -11.45 0.22
C GLY A 121 10.07 -10.33 -0.05
N GLY A 122 8.86 -10.66 -0.50
CA GLY A 122 7.81 -9.69 -0.86
C GLY A 122 6.52 -9.83 -0.07
N GLY A 123 5.55 -9.00 -0.45
CA GLY A 123 4.16 -9.08 -0.01
C GLY A 123 3.24 -9.04 -1.23
N HIS A 124 2.01 -9.53 -1.05
CA HIS A 124 0.94 -9.38 -2.04
C HIS A 124 -0.44 -9.37 -1.40
N TYR A 125 -1.36 -8.66 -2.03
CA TYR A 125 -2.78 -8.74 -1.75
C TYR A 125 -3.47 -9.78 -2.64
N ARG A 126 -4.14 -10.75 -2.04
CA ARG A 126 -4.76 -11.90 -2.68
C ARG A 126 -6.28 -11.88 -2.58
N LEU A 127 -6.91 -12.40 -3.63
CA LEU A 127 -8.35 -12.60 -3.76
C LEU A 127 -8.61 -14.06 -4.15
N PRO A 128 -9.82 -14.60 -3.90
CA PRO A 128 -10.11 -16.03 -4.04
C PRO A 128 -10.12 -16.57 -5.49
N GLY A 129 -9.93 -15.72 -6.49
CA GLY A 129 -9.86 -16.18 -7.87
C GLY A 129 -8.53 -16.88 -8.20
N GLY A 130 -8.48 -17.49 -9.39
CA GLY A 130 -7.32 -18.25 -9.84
C GLY A 130 -6.00 -17.46 -9.73
N ALA A 131 -5.04 -18.06 -9.04
CA ALA A 131 -3.68 -17.56 -8.86
C ALA A 131 -2.69 -18.54 -9.48
N ASP A 132 -1.59 -18.01 -10.00
CA ASP A 132 -0.43 -18.79 -10.43
C ASP A 132 0.81 -18.30 -9.66
N PRO A 133 1.45 -19.14 -8.83
CA PRO A 133 1.03 -20.50 -8.48
C PRO A 133 -0.29 -20.53 -7.70
N ALA A 134 -0.95 -21.69 -7.71
CA ALA A 134 -2.19 -21.90 -6.96
C ALA A 134 -1.96 -21.64 -5.47
N GLU A 135 -2.93 -20.99 -4.84
CA GLU A 135 -2.83 -20.59 -3.44
C GLU A 135 -3.07 -21.81 -2.54
N PRO A 136 -2.15 -22.11 -1.59
CA PRO A 136 -2.29 -23.28 -0.72
C PRO A 136 -3.35 -23.07 0.37
N TYR A 137 -3.89 -21.86 0.47
CA TYR A 137 -4.87 -21.47 1.47
C TYR A 137 -6.21 -21.17 0.82
N ARG A 138 -7.30 -21.45 1.54
CA ARG A 138 -8.60 -20.85 1.22
C ARG A 138 -8.53 -19.36 1.53
N ILE A 139 -8.53 -18.54 0.48
CA ILE A 139 -8.47 -17.08 0.60
C ILE A 139 -9.85 -16.52 0.96
N SER A 140 -9.89 -15.61 1.93
CA SER A 140 -11.07 -14.83 2.29
C SER A 140 -11.66 -14.07 1.10
N TRP A 141 -12.99 -14.00 1.04
CA TRP A 141 -13.73 -13.22 0.05
C TRP A 141 -13.46 -11.72 0.12
N ALA A 142 -13.13 -11.24 1.32
CA ALA A 142 -12.71 -9.86 1.53
C ALA A 142 -11.30 -9.60 0.97
N GLY A 143 -10.55 -10.67 0.67
CA GLY A 143 -9.13 -10.64 0.33
C GLY A 143 -8.22 -10.73 1.54
N GLU A 144 -6.97 -11.10 1.30
CA GLU A 144 -5.94 -11.34 2.32
C GLU A 144 -4.62 -10.70 1.90
N VAL A 145 -3.77 -10.35 2.85
CA VAL A 145 -2.36 -10.00 2.58
C VAL A 145 -1.52 -11.21 2.90
N HIS A 146 -0.67 -11.64 1.98
CA HIS A 146 0.36 -12.62 2.31
C HIS A 146 1.74 -11.99 2.18
N LEU A 147 2.56 -12.23 3.20
CA LEU A 147 3.93 -11.78 3.34
C LEU A 147 4.82 -13.03 3.35
N GLY A 148 5.89 -13.01 2.55
CA GLY A 148 6.84 -14.10 2.54
C GLY A 148 7.69 -14.19 3.82
N GLY A 149 8.48 -15.25 3.95
CA GLY A 149 9.38 -15.47 5.09
C GLY A 149 10.71 -14.72 5.01
N GLY A 150 10.98 -14.00 3.91
CA GLY A 150 12.22 -13.25 3.65
C GLY A 150 13.22 -14.00 2.78
N SER A 151 13.98 -13.29 1.93
CA SER A 151 14.82 -13.94 0.90
C SER A 151 16.28 -13.50 0.86
N ALA A 152 16.68 -12.47 1.60
CA ALA A 152 18.04 -11.92 1.52
C ALA A 152 18.46 -11.23 2.82
N TYR A 153 19.77 -11.08 3.01
CA TYR A 153 20.33 -10.20 4.03
C TYR A 153 20.67 -8.84 3.44
N LEU A 154 20.39 -7.79 4.20
CA LEU A 154 20.75 -6.42 3.92
C LEU A 154 21.77 -5.93 4.96
N PRO A 155 22.63 -4.95 4.65
CA PRO A 155 23.45 -4.29 5.66
C PRO A 155 22.53 -3.58 6.65
N GLY A 156 22.47 -4.04 7.88
CA GLY A 156 21.61 -3.55 8.95
C GLY A 156 21.89 -2.09 9.33
N PRO A 157 20.95 -1.43 10.02
CA PRO A 157 21.08 -0.02 10.38
C PRO A 157 22.34 0.32 11.19
N SER A 158 22.84 -0.65 11.98
CA SER A 158 24.04 -0.54 12.83
C SER A 158 25.28 -1.21 12.24
N GLY A 159 25.27 -1.59 10.95
CA GLY A 159 26.45 -2.09 10.23
C GLY A 159 26.63 -3.63 10.19
N GLY A 160 25.80 -4.42 10.87
CA GLY A 160 25.79 -5.89 10.80
C GLY A 160 24.73 -6.44 9.82
N PRO A 161 24.72 -7.74 9.44
CA PRO A 161 23.71 -8.29 8.54
C PRO A 161 22.31 -8.27 9.18
N TYR A 162 21.29 -7.93 8.40
CA TYR A 162 19.89 -7.96 8.81
C TYR A 162 19.07 -8.76 7.80
N PHE A 163 18.38 -9.80 8.25
CA PHE A 163 17.54 -10.61 7.38
C PHE A 163 16.26 -9.87 6.98
N HIS A 164 16.05 -9.71 5.68
CA HIS A 164 14.96 -8.95 5.12
C HIS A 164 13.65 -9.75 5.14
N ALA A 165 12.96 -9.72 6.27
CA ALA A 165 11.60 -10.24 6.41
C ALA A 165 10.57 -9.15 6.03
N PRO A 166 9.64 -9.41 5.10
CA PRO A 166 8.59 -8.46 4.71
C PRO A 166 7.76 -7.92 5.87
N ALA A 167 7.49 -8.76 6.88
CA ALA A 167 6.76 -8.37 8.09
C ALA A 167 7.50 -7.33 8.95
N HIS A 168 8.81 -7.15 8.77
CA HIS A 168 9.60 -6.13 9.46
C HIS A 168 9.61 -4.81 8.67
N ASN A 169 9.29 -4.87 7.38
CA ASN A 169 9.33 -3.74 6.47
C ASN A 169 7.96 -3.04 6.48
N ALA A 170 7.85 -1.95 7.24
CA ALA A 170 6.61 -1.18 7.37
C ALA A 170 6.04 -0.73 6.01
N ALA A 171 6.90 -0.47 5.03
CA ALA A 171 6.48 -0.08 3.69
C ALA A 171 5.74 -1.21 2.97
N ILE A 172 6.25 -2.44 3.04
CA ILE A 172 5.57 -3.60 2.44
C ILE A 172 4.23 -3.80 3.12
N VAL A 173 4.19 -3.82 4.46
CA VAL A 173 2.94 -4.03 5.20
C VAL A 173 1.89 -2.98 4.85
N CYS A 174 2.25 -1.69 4.92
CA CYS A 174 1.29 -0.62 4.63
C CYS A 174 0.86 -0.62 3.16
N HIS A 175 1.75 -0.95 2.23
CA HIS A 175 1.43 -1.03 0.81
C HIS A 175 0.39 -2.11 0.54
N GLU A 176 0.60 -3.33 1.07
CA GLU A 176 -0.36 -4.42 0.86
C GLU A 176 -1.71 -4.16 1.56
N VAL A 177 -1.71 -3.51 2.72
CA VAL A 177 -2.94 -3.04 3.37
C VAL A 177 -3.61 -1.93 2.53
N GLY A 178 -2.84 -1.08 1.86
CA GLY A 178 -3.33 -0.07 0.92
C GLY A 178 -4.13 -0.70 -0.23
N HIS A 179 -3.73 -1.87 -0.72
CA HIS A 179 -4.52 -2.62 -1.70
C HIS A 179 -5.86 -3.11 -1.14
N HIS A 180 -5.93 -3.46 0.15
CA HIS A 180 -7.19 -3.81 0.80
C HIS A 180 -8.15 -2.61 0.82
N ILE A 181 -7.64 -1.42 1.13
CA ILE A 181 -8.41 -0.16 1.05
C ILE A 181 -8.91 0.05 -0.38
N CYS A 182 -8.05 -0.10 -1.39
CA CYS A 182 -8.43 0.05 -2.79
C CYS A 182 -9.51 -0.97 -3.21
N ARG A 183 -9.41 -2.23 -2.77
CA ARG A 183 -10.37 -3.30 -3.05
C ARG A 183 -11.78 -3.02 -2.52
N HIS A 184 -11.88 -2.34 -1.38
CA HIS A 184 -13.16 -2.04 -0.71
C HIS A 184 -13.65 -0.61 -0.91
N THR A 185 -12.95 0.16 -1.75
CA THR A 185 -13.36 1.48 -2.22
C THR A 185 -13.54 1.47 -3.75
N ALA A 186 -12.51 1.83 -4.52
CA ALA A 186 -12.57 1.95 -5.96
C ALA A 186 -12.75 0.61 -6.69
N ASP A 187 -12.26 -0.49 -6.10
CA ASP A 187 -12.27 -1.83 -6.69
C ASP A 187 -11.90 -1.80 -8.18
N PHE A 188 -10.66 -1.40 -8.46
CA PHE A 188 -10.22 -1.06 -9.82
C PHE A 188 -10.38 -2.19 -10.85
N LYS A 189 -10.42 -3.44 -10.39
CA LYS A 189 -10.62 -4.63 -11.23
C LYS A 189 -12.08 -5.09 -11.30
N VAL A 190 -13.01 -4.34 -10.70
CA VAL A 190 -14.44 -4.64 -10.61
C VAL A 190 -14.70 -6.04 -10.05
N ASN A 191 -13.91 -6.44 -9.06
CA ASN A 191 -14.00 -7.76 -8.42
C ASN A 191 -15.30 -7.99 -7.66
N ARG A 192 -15.96 -6.94 -7.15
CA ARG A 192 -17.28 -7.03 -6.51
C ARG A 192 -18.37 -7.54 -7.46
N LEU A 193 -18.17 -7.38 -8.77
CA LEU A 193 -19.11 -7.80 -9.81
C LEU A 193 -18.75 -9.15 -10.42
N ARG A 194 -17.74 -9.81 -9.87
CA ARG A 194 -17.27 -11.11 -10.32
C ARG A 194 -17.65 -12.15 -9.28
N PRO A 195 -17.97 -13.38 -9.70
CA PRO A 195 -18.02 -14.49 -8.77
C PRO A 195 -16.62 -14.69 -8.14
N PRO A 196 -16.53 -15.30 -6.95
CA PRO A 196 -15.28 -15.49 -6.19
C PRO A 196 -14.11 -16.02 -7.02
N ASP A 197 -14.35 -17.10 -7.76
CA ASP A 197 -13.41 -17.81 -8.64
C ASP A 197 -12.96 -16.96 -9.84
N GLY A 198 -13.80 -15.99 -10.23
CA GLY A 198 -13.52 -15.02 -11.30
C GLY A 198 -12.82 -13.74 -10.86
N GLN A 199 -12.53 -13.55 -9.56
CA GLN A 199 -11.82 -12.36 -9.07
C GLN A 199 -10.35 -12.36 -9.50
N HIS A 200 -9.74 -11.17 -9.60
CA HIS A 200 -8.36 -11.00 -10.04
C HIS A 200 -7.53 -10.22 -9.02
N SER A 201 -6.38 -10.79 -8.64
CA SER A 201 -5.39 -10.17 -7.75
C SER A 201 -4.48 -9.15 -8.46
N GLY A 202 -4.45 -9.16 -9.80
CA GLY A 202 -3.58 -8.27 -10.57
C GLY A 202 -3.84 -6.79 -10.30
N LYS A 203 -2.77 -5.99 -10.26
CA LYS A 203 -2.84 -4.56 -9.94
C LYS A 203 -2.80 -3.69 -11.18
N ASN A 204 -3.27 -2.45 -11.06
CA ASN A 204 -3.09 -1.42 -12.08
C ASN A 204 -2.25 -0.28 -11.47
N ALA A 205 -1.89 0.72 -12.28
CA ALA A 205 -1.10 1.85 -11.81
C ALA A 205 -1.79 2.67 -10.69
N LEU A 206 -3.11 2.81 -10.71
CA LEU A 206 -3.84 3.55 -9.68
C LEU A 206 -3.86 2.82 -8.34
N ASP A 207 -4.04 1.49 -8.35
CA ASP A 207 -4.00 0.63 -7.18
C ASP A 207 -2.62 0.70 -6.53
N GLU A 208 -1.57 0.47 -7.31
CA GLU A 208 -0.17 0.57 -6.89
C GLU A 208 0.20 1.95 -6.34
N GLY A 209 -0.14 3.01 -7.07
CA GLY A 209 0.22 4.37 -6.68
C GLY A 209 -0.58 4.87 -5.48
N THR A 210 -1.84 4.43 -5.34
CA THR A 210 -2.65 4.77 -4.17
C THR A 210 -2.12 4.06 -2.93
N ALA A 211 -1.76 2.77 -3.04
CA ALA A 211 -1.10 2.02 -1.98
C ALA A 211 0.24 2.66 -1.55
N ASP A 212 1.07 3.09 -2.51
CA ASP A 212 2.31 3.83 -2.22
C ASP A 212 2.05 5.15 -1.51
N PHE A 213 1.06 5.93 -1.96
CA PHE A 213 0.73 7.20 -1.33
C PHE A 213 0.24 7.00 0.11
N LEU A 214 -0.68 6.05 0.33
CA LEU A 214 -1.16 5.69 1.67
C LEU A 214 -0.02 5.20 2.58
N THR A 215 0.95 4.50 2.01
CA THR A 215 2.18 4.12 2.72
C THR A 215 3.00 5.35 3.08
N ALA A 216 3.24 6.27 2.14
CA ALA A 216 4.03 7.47 2.36
C ALA A 216 3.45 8.37 3.45
N ILE A 217 2.13 8.59 3.46
CA ILE A 217 1.49 9.38 4.54
C ILE A 217 1.56 8.67 5.89
N THR A 218 1.44 7.34 5.90
CA THR A 218 1.49 6.55 7.15
C THR A 218 2.89 6.61 7.75
N LEU A 219 3.92 6.50 6.90
CA LEU A 219 5.32 6.53 7.29
C LEU A 219 5.90 7.96 7.39
N GLY A 220 5.14 8.98 7.00
CA GLY A 220 5.58 10.38 7.02
C GLY A 220 6.72 10.72 6.06
N THR A 221 6.95 9.91 5.02
CA THR A 221 8.09 10.08 4.10
C THR A 221 7.74 9.71 2.66
N PRO A 222 8.25 10.45 1.65
CA PRO A 222 8.10 10.06 0.24
C PRO A 222 9.03 8.90 -0.15
N ASP A 223 10.11 8.64 0.58
CA ASP A 223 11.03 7.52 0.31
C ASP A 223 10.58 6.27 1.08
N ILE A 224 9.45 5.69 0.65
CA ILE A 224 8.70 4.71 1.46
C ILE A 224 9.51 3.48 1.85
N TYR A 225 10.44 3.02 1.02
CA TYR A 225 11.29 1.85 1.34
C TYR A 225 12.59 2.22 2.05
N GLY A 226 13.00 3.49 2.05
CA GLY A 226 14.18 4.01 2.74
C GLY A 226 15.39 3.07 2.68
N TRP A 227 15.88 2.70 3.86
CA TRP A 227 17.01 1.78 4.06
C TRP A 227 16.85 0.43 3.33
N HIS A 228 15.65 -0.15 3.30
CA HIS A 228 15.41 -1.44 2.63
C HIS A 228 15.73 -1.42 1.13
N ARG A 229 15.69 -0.23 0.50
CA ARG A 229 16.13 0.01 -0.88
C ARG A 229 17.26 1.03 -0.97
N GLY A 230 18.06 1.18 0.09
CA GLY A 230 19.17 2.13 0.12
C GLY A 230 20.23 1.89 -0.96
N HIS A 231 20.37 0.63 -1.40
CA HIS A 231 21.24 0.23 -2.51
C HIS A 231 20.71 0.65 -3.89
N VAL A 232 19.44 1.06 -4.01
CA VAL A 232 18.84 1.57 -5.25
C VAL A 232 18.99 3.10 -5.27
N PRO A 233 19.59 3.69 -6.32
CA PRO A 233 19.77 5.14 -6.39
C PRO A 233 18.46 5.92 -6.27
N ALA A 234 18.50 7.11 -5.66
CA ALA A 234 17.33 7.97 -5.45
C ALA A 234 16.61 8.35 -6.75
N TRP A 235 17.33 8.40 -7.87
CA TRP A 235 16.79 8.74 -9.18
C TRP A 235 16.22 7.54 -9.95
N ASP A 236 16.22 6.32 -9.39
CA ASP A 236 15.66 5.13 -10.04
C ASP A 236 14.22 4.87 -9.57
N GLN A 237 13.28 4.71 -10.50
CA GLN A 237 11.87 4.39 -10.18
C GLN A 237 11.70 3.10 -9.38
N ARG A 238 12.66 2.16 -9.48
CA ARG A 238 12.68 0.94 -8.65
C ARG A 238 12.83 1.24 -7.17
N ARG A 239 13.34 2.42 -6.78
CA ARG A 239 13.35 2.84 -5.38
C ARG A 239 11.94 3.07 -4.82
N ARG A 240 10.98 3.42 -5.70
CA ARG A 240 9.60 3.82 -5.36
C ARG A 240 9.52 5.06 -4.46
N GLY A 241 10.50 5.95 -4.58
CA GLY A 241 10.44 7.28 -3.93
C GLY A 241 9.46 8.20 -4.66
N LEU A 242 8.59 8.89 -3.91
CA LEU A 242 7.54 9.78 -4.40
C LEU A 242 8.08 11.18 -4.74
N ASP A 243 9.02 11.23 -5.66
CA ASP A 243 9.72 12.44 -6.08
C ASP A 243 8.94 13.23 -7.17
N ARG A 244 8.98 14.56 -7.09
CA ARG A 244 8.32 15.49 -8.02
C ARG A 244 8.66 15.25 -9.50
N ARG A 245 9.82 14.64 -9.80
CA ARG A 245 10.28 14.34 -11.16
C ARG A 245 9.42 13.30 -11.88
N TRP A 246 8.68 12.48 -11.15
CA TRP A 246 7.88 11.41 -11.74
C TRP A 246 6.57 11.97 -12.30
N THR A 247 6.62 12.39 -13.56
CA THR A 247 5.49 12.95 -14.30
C THR A 247 4.91 11.97 -15.32
N MET A 248 3.79 12.34 -15.94
CA MET A 248 3.17 11.57 -17.03
C MET A 248 4.10 11.31 -18.22
N ALA A 249 5.21 12.06 -18.38
CA ALA A 249 6.23 11.76 -19.39
C ALA A 249 6.87 10.37 -19.21
N TYR A 250 6.98 9.93 -17.95
CA TYR A 250 7.56 8.66 -17.54
C TYR A 250 6.55 7.49 -17.57
N LEU A 251 5.27 7.77 -17.86
CA LEU A 251 4.28 6.71 -17.99
C LEU A 251 4.65 5.79 -19.17
N ARG A 252 4.72 4.48 -18.90
CA ARG A 252 5.04 3.42 -19.87
C ARG A 252 3.76 2.68 -20.25
N PRO A 253 3.18 2.91 -21.44
CA PRO A 253 1.98 2.20 -21.87
C PRO A 253 2.29 0.74 -22.26
N GLY A 254 1.27 -0.12 -22.23
CA GLY A 254 1.35 -1.50 -22.72
C GLY A 254 1.86 -2.53 -21.70
N ARG A 255 2.04 -3.79 -22.14
CA ARG A 255 2.41 -4.93 -21.29
C ARG A 255 3.79 -4.80 -20.61
N GLY A 256 4.67 -3.91 -21.10
CA GLY A 256 5.98 -3.61 -20.49
C GLY A 256 5.96 -2.49 -19.43
N GLY A 257 4.83 -1.80 -19.25
CA GLY A 257 4.65 -0.84 -18.18
C GLY A 257 4.31 -1.55 -16.87
N GLN A 258 5.32 -1.85 -16.05
CA GLN A 258 5.11 -2.45 -14.73
C GLN A 258 4.18 -1.53 -13.92
N ALA A 259 3.04 -2.07 -13.44
CA ALA A 259 2.03 -1.31 -12.70
C ALA A 259 2.65 -0.47 -11.58
N HIS A 260 3.65 -1.03 -10.89
CA HIS A 260 4.49 -0.36 -9.90
C HIS A 260 5.09 0.97 -10.39
N ALA A 261 5.83 0.96 -11.52
CA ALA A 261 6.52 2.15 -12.04
C ALA A 261 5.53 3.22 -12.52
N ASN A 262 4.44 2.81 -13.16
CA ASN A 262 3.37 3.73 -13.55
C ASN A 262 2.62 4.27 -12.33
N GLY A 263 2.46 3.47 -11.28
CA GLY A 263 1.87 3.89 -10.01
C GLY A 263 2.69 4.94 -9.29
N THR A 264 4.03 4.88 -9.38
CA THR A 264 4.91 5.93 -8.84
C THR A 264 4.59 7.32 -9.42
N VAL A 265 4.18 7.43 -10.68
CA VAL A 265 3.74 8.72 -11.27
C VAL A 265 2.51 9.26 -10.56
N TRP A 266 1.50 8.42 -10.35
CA TRP A 266 0.28 8.80 -9.61
C TRP A 266 0.57 9.15 -8.16
N ALA A 267 1.32 8.29 -7.47
CA ALA A 267 1.68 8.47 -6.07
C ALA A 267 2.49 9.76 -5.83
N SER A 268 3.41 10.07 -6.74
CA SER A 268 4.21 11.31 -6.66
C SER A 268 3.34 12.55 -6.87
N ALA A 269 2.36 12.48 -7.78
CA ALA A 269 1.40 13.57 -7.97
C ALA A 269 0.53 13.78 -6.71
N LEU A 270 0.04 12.70 -6.10
CA LEU A 270 -0.70 12.77 -4.84
C LEU A 270 0.16 13.32 -3.70
N TRP A 271 1.42 12.90 -3.59
CA TRP A 271 2.35 13.41 -2.59
C TRP A 271 2.58 14.92 -2.76
N SER A 272 2.86 15.39 -3.98
CA SER A 272 2.98 16.82 -4.28
C SER A 272 1.71 17.60 -3.95
N ALA A 273 0.53 17.05 -4.23
CA ALA A 273 -0.74 17.68 -3.89
C ALA A 273 -0.97 17.75 -2.38
N HIS A 274 -0.70 16.67 -1.65
CA HIS A 274 -0.75 16.64 -0.19
C HIS A 274 0.20 17.69 0.43
N ARG A 275 1.43 17.77 -0.07
CA ARG A 275 2.41 18.79 0.35
C ARG A 275 1.94 20.20 0.08
N ALA A 276 1.39 20.47 -1.10
CA ALA A 276 0.84 21.78 -1.44
C ALA A 276 -0.33 22.20 -0.54
N VAL A 277 -1.19 21.24 -0.14
CA VAL A 277 -2.26 21.51 0.83
C VAL A 277 -1.68 21.90 2.19
N LEU A 278 -0.72 21.15 2.71
CA LEU A 278 -0.08 21.46 3.99
C LEU A 278 0.67 22.81 3.97
N GLU A 279 1.39 23.10 2.89
CA GLU A 279 2.11 24.36 2.70
C GLU A 279 1.18 25.57 2.59
N GLY A 280 -0.06 25.35 2.10
CA GLY A 280 -1.13 26.35 2.12
C GLY A 280 -1.86 26.48 3.46
N GLY A 281 -1.40 25.83 4.53
CA GLY A 281 -2.05 25.82 5.85
C GLY A 281 -3.31 24.94 5.93
N GLY A 282 -3.52 24.07 4.94
CA GLY A 282 -4.64 23.13 4.91
C GLY A 282 -4.39 21.89 5.78
N ASP A 283 -5.48 21.13 6.00
CA ASP A 283 -5.45 19.89 6.76
C ASP A 283 -5.09 18.69 5.86
N GLY A 284 -4.04 17.95 6.24
CA GLY A 284 -3.63 16.73 5.55
C GLY A 284 -4.69 15.63 5.61
N ASP A 285 -5.38 15.48 6.75
CA ASP A 285 -6.45 14.48 6.89
C ASP A 285 -7.61 14.78 5.95
N ARG A 286 -7.92 16.07 5.72
CA ARG A 286 -8.91 16.48 4.72
C ARG A 286 -8.50 16.08 3.31
N PHE A 287 -7.23 16.21 2.93
CA PHE A 287 -6.75 15.71 1.63
C PHE A 287 -6.87 14.19 1.51
N VAL A 288 -6.50 13.45 2.55
CA VAL A 288 -6.64 11.98 2.56
C VAL A 288 -8.12 11.58 2.49
N ALA A 289 -9.01 12.29 3.19
CA ALA A 289 -10.46 12.09 3.09
C ALA A 289 -10.98 12.36 1.67
N MET A 290 -10.51 13.42 1.00
CA MET A 290 -10.83 13.71 -0.40
C MET A 290 -10.43 12.55 -1.32
N LEU A 291 -9.22 12.00 -1.16
CA LEU A 291 -8.77 10.81 -1.89
C LEU A 291 -9.68 9.61 -1.64
N LEU A 292 -9.91 9.26 -0.37
CA LEU A 292 -10.70 8.08 0.02
C LEU A 292 -12.16 8.18 -0.47
N ARG A 293 -12.77 9.37 -0.37
CA ARG A 293 -14.11 9.63 -0.92
C ARG A 293 -14.11 9.58 -2.44
N GLY A 294 -13.07 10.11 -3.09
CA GLY A 294 -12.89 9.99 -4.54
C GLY A 294 -12.81 8.53 -4.99
N LEU A 295 -12.10 7.66 -4.26
CA LEU A 295 -12.05 6.22 -4.52
C LEU A 295 -13.43 5.58 -4.36
N VAL A 296 -14.18 5.91 -3.29
CA VAL A 296 -15.54 5.39 -3.09
C VAL A 296 -16.47 5.83 -4.22
N ARG A 297 -16.44 7.10 -4.62
CA ARG A 297 -17.24 7.62 -5.73
C ARG A 297 -16.85 6.95 -7.06
N LEU A 298 -15.56 6.76 -7.31
CA LEU A 298 -15.06 6.03 -8.48
C LEU A 298 -15.56 4.58 -8.49
N GLY A 299 -15.59 3.92 -7.33
CA GLY A 299 -16.02 2.52 -7.18
C GLY A 299 -17.53 2.31 -7.12
N SER A 300 -18.31 3.36 -6.83
CA SER A 300 -19.77 3.32 -6.82
C SER A 300 -20.26 3.46 -8.26
N GLY A 301 -20.57 2.34 -8.91
CA GLY A 301 -20.83 2.32 -10.34
C GLY A 301 -22.05 3.15 -10.74
N THR A 302 -21.87 4.01 -11.73
CA THR A 302 -22.97 4.52 -12.55
C THR A 302 -23.34 3.44 -13.58
N GLY A 303 -24.58 2.94 -13.57
CA GLY A 303 -25.15 2.16 -14.68
C GLY A 303 -25.22 0.64 -14.47
N ALA A 304 -24.12 -0.09 -14.68
CA ALA A 304 -24.16 -1.57 -14.76
C ALA A 304 -24.50 -2.27 -13.42
N GLU A 305 -24.02 -1.72 -12.29
CA GLU A 305 -24.40 -2.14 -10.93
C GLU A 305 -25.87 -1.83 -10.62
N ALA A 306 -26.35 -0.66 -11.05
CA ALA A 306 -27.71 -0.19 -10.77
C ALA A 306 -28.78 -0.85 -11.65
N ALA A 307 -28.43 -1.29 -12.85
CA ALA A 307 -29.35 -1.88 -13.83
C ALA A 307 -29.46 -3.42 -13.75
N GLY A 308 -28.71 -4.08 -12.86
CA GLY A 308 -28.73 -5.54 -12.70
C GLY A 308 -28.22 -6.34 -13.91
N GLN A 309 -27.69 -5.67 -14.94
CA GLN A 309 -27.18 -6.27 -16.17
C GLN A 309 -25.66 -6.11 -16.23
N VAL A 310 -24.95 -7.12 -15.71
CA VAL A 310 -23.48 -7.17 -15.74
C VAL A 310 -23.03 -7.85 -17.03
N THR A 311 -23.05 -7.11 -18.15
CA THR A 311 -22.47 -7.62 -19.40
C THR A 311 -20.95 -7.52 -19.39
N ALA A 312 -20.26 -8.41 -20.13
CA ALA A 312 -18.80 -8.37 -20.25
C ALA A 312 -18.28 -7.03 -20.81
N ALA A 313 -19.04 -6.40 -21.72
CA ALA A 313 -18.71 -5.09 -22.28
C ALA A 313 -18.81 -3.97 -21.23
N ALA A 314 -19.87 -3.97 -20.41
CA ALA A 314 -20.04 -3.00 -19.33
C ALA A 314 -18.93 -3.11 -18.27
N LEU A 315 -18.57 -4.34 -17.88
CA LEU A 315 -17.42 -4.59 -16.99
C LEU A 315 -16.10 -4.10 -17.58
N ALA A 316 -15.87 -4.30 -18.88
CA ALA A 316 -14.65 -3.87 -19.54
C ALA A 316 -14.54 -2.34 -19.59
N GLU A 317 -15.63 -1.63 -19.88
CA GLU A 317 -15.66 -0.17 -19.91
C GLU A 317 -15.51 0.42 -18.51
N GLU A 318 -16.17 -0.16 -17.50
CA GLU A 318 -16.04 0.29 -16.12
C GLU A 318 -14.59 0.11 -15.61
N ARG A 319 -13.98 -1.04 -15.88
CA ARG A 319 -12.57 -1.27 -15.60
C ARG A 319 -11.66 -0.26 -16.32
N LYS A 320 -11.95 0.06 -17.59
CA LYS A 320 -11.17 1.05 -18.36
C LYS A 320 -11.29 2.44 -17.76
N ARG A 321 -12.49 2.85 -17.33
CA ARG A 321 -12.76 4.12 -16.62
C ARG A 321 -12.00 4.19 -15.31
N ARG A 322 -12.08 3.15 -14.48
CA ARG A 322 -11.37 3.02 -13.19
C ARG A 322 -9.84 2.95 -13.34
N ASN A 323 -9.32 2.67 -14.54
CA ASN A 323 -7.88 2.67 -14.81
C ASN A 323 -7.31 4.06 -15.22
N GLN A 324 -8.13 5.09 -15.42
CA GLN A 324 -7.65 6.42 -15.84
C GLN A 324 -7.36 7.32 -14.64
N PHE A 325 -6.19 7.95 -14.61
CA PHE A 325 -5.81 8.92 -13.57
C PHE A 325 -6.79 10.10 -13.55
N ALA A 326 -7.19 10.55 -14.75
CA ALA A 326 -8.20 11.59 -14.92
C ALA A 326 -9.53 11.26 -14.24
N SER A 327 -9.98 9.99 -14.32
CA SER A 327 -11.24 9.58 -13.69
C SER A 327 -11.17 9.71 -12.16
N LEU A 328 -10.12 9.21 -11.53
CA LEU A 328 -10.00 9.32 -10.07
C LEU A 328 -9.84 10.79 -9.65
N LEU A 329 -9.05 11.58 -10.38
CA LEU A 329 -8.88 13.00 -10.07
C LEU A 329 -10.23 13.76 -10.17
N ARG A 330 -11.08 13.47 -11.16
CA ARG A 330 -12.45 14.03 -11.23
C ARG A 330 -13.29 13.68 -10.01
N GLU A 331 -13.26 12.43 -9.58
CA GLU A 331 -14.02 12.01 -8.40
C GLU A 331 -13.49 12.62 -7.10
N MET A 332 -12.17 12.80 -7.00
CA MET A 332 -11.56 13.52 -5.86
C MET A 332 -12.03 14.97 -5.80
N VAL A 333 -11.95 15.72 -6.91
CA VAL A 333 -12.37 17.14 -6.91
C VAL A 333 -13.87 17.31 -6.69
N ALA A 334 -14.68 16.36 -7.16
CA ALA A 334 -16.11 16.33 -6.88
C ALA A 334 -16.42 16.00 -5.41
N ALA A 335 -15.52 15.29 -4.71
CA ALA A 335 -15.68 14.94 -3.30
C ALA A 335 -15.36 16.11 -2.34
N ASP A 336 -14.49 17.04 -2.75
CA ASP A 336 -14.16 18.24 -1.97
C ASP A 336 -13.87 19.43 -2.92
N PRO A 337 -14.93 20.10 -3.44
CA PRO A 337 -14.76 21.22 -4.36
C PRO A 337 -13.92 22.38 -3.80
N PRO A 338 -14.02 22.76 -2.50
CA PRO A 338 -13.16 23.82 -1.97
C PRO A 338 -11.66 23.47 -1.95
N LEU A 339 -11.28 22.18 -1.80
CA LEU A 339 -9.88 21.76 -1.86
C LEU A 339 -9.37 21.57 -3.30
N ALA A 340 -10.28 21.49 -4.28
CA ALA A 340 -9.94 21.18 -5.66
C ALA A 340 -8.91 22.12 -6.32
N PRO A 341 -8.91 23.46 -6.14
CA PRO A 341 -7.97 24.34 -6.85
C PRO A 341 -6.50 24.03 -6.56
N VAL A 342 -6.14 23.85 -5.28
CA VAL A 342 -4.75 23.53 -4.89
C VAL A 342 -4.34 22.13 -5.37
N VAL A 343 -5.25 21.16 -5.28
CA VAL A 343 -4.99 19.79 -5.73
C VAL A 343 -4.81 19.75 -7.25
N LEU A 344 -5.70 20.37 -8.02
CA LEU A 344 -5.58 20.43 -9.48
C LEU A 344 -4.28 21.10 -9.93
N ALA A 345 -3.90 22.21 -9.28
CA ALA A 345 -2.66 22.91 -9.59
C ALA A 345 -1.42 22.03 -9.35
N ALA A 346 -1.38 21.29 -8.24
CA ALA A 346 -0.27 20.40 -7.92
C ALA A 346 -0.23 19.16 -8.84
N MET A 347 -1.38 18.52 -9.10
CA MET A 347 -1.49 17.38 -10.01
C MET A 347 -1.07 17.74 -11.44
N ALA A 348 -1.39 18.96 -11.89
CA ALA A 348 -1.00 19.48 -13.20
C ALA A 348 0.52 19.59 -13.38
N ARG A 349 1.30 19.81 -12.31
CA ARG A 349 2.79 19.80 -12.38
C ARG A 349 3.35 18.44 -12.79
N HIS A 350 2.61 17.37 -12.50
CA HIS A 350 2.91 16.02 -12.95
C HIS A 350 2.27 15.67 -14.30
N GLY A 351 1.54 16.62 -14.91
CA GLY A 351 0.77 16.42 -16.15
C GLY A 351 -0.48 15.57 -15.97
N VAL A 352 -0.98 15.45 -14.74
CA VAL A 352 -2.25 14.75 -14.45
C VAL A 352 -3.37 15.79 -14.42
N HIS A 353 -4.38 15.60 -15.26
CA HIS A 353 -5.53 16.49 -15.40
C HIS A 353 -6.83 15.69 -15.29
N PRO A 354 -7.95 16.34 -14.91
CA PRO A 354 -9.26 15.68 -14.82
C PRO A 354 -9.78 15.20 -16.18
N ASP A 355 -9.17 15.58 -17.31
CA ASP A 355 -9.68 15.26 -18.64
C ASP A 355 -8.67 14.52 -19.52
N GLY A 356 -9.20 13.58 -20.31
CA GLY A 356 -8.45 12.77 -21.27
C GLY A 356 -8.02 11.41 -20.73
N SER A 357 -7.44 10.60 -21.61
CA SER A 357 -6.89 9.29 -21.26
C SER A 357 -5.46 9.41 -20.72
N ASN A 358 -4.97 8.39 -20.01
CA ASN A 358 -3.57 8.32 -19.58
C ASN A 358 -2.59 8.48 -20.76
N ARG A 359 -2.95 7.95 -21.94
CA ARG A 359 -2.17 8.11 -23.16
C ARG A 359 -2.12 9.58 -23.62
N ALA A 360 -3.28 10.23 -23.71
CA ALA A 360 -3.38 11.63 -24.12
C ALA A 360 -2.66 12.58 -23.14
N LEU A 361 -2.78 12.33 -21.83
CA LEU A 361 -2.04 13.06 -20.79
C LEU A 361 -0.53 12.95 -20.99
N ARG A 362 -0.02 11.72 -21.19
CA ARG A 362 1.40 11.47 -21.47
C ARG A 362 1.87 12.18 -22.74
N GLU A 363 1.11 12.06 -23.83
CA GLU A 363 1.46 12.68 -25.12
C GLU A 363 1.53 14.21 -25.00
N ARG A 364 0.59 14.84 -24.27
CA ARG A 364 0.63 16.30 -23.98
C ARG A 364 1.90 16.73 -23.26
N VAL A 365 2.30 16.02 -22.19
CA VAL A 365 3.54 16.35 -21.46
C VAL A 365 4.77 16.18 -22.36
N ARG A 366 4.83 15.11 -23.15
CA ARG A 366 5.97 14.85 -24.06
C ARG A 366 6.07 15.85 -25.21
N ALA A 367 4.95 16.40 -25.67
CA ALA A 367 4.90 17.43 -26.70
C ALA A 367 5.28 18.84 -26.18
N GLY A 368 5.65 18.98 -24.90
CA GLY A 368 6.00 20.28 -24.31
C GLY A 368 4.80 21.15 -23.96
N ALA A 369 3.56 20.64 -24.08
CA ALA A 369 2.34 21.37 -23.77
C ALA A 369 2.02 21.38 -22.27
N LEU A 370 3.00 21.74 -21.43
CA LEU A 370 2.72 22.13 -20.05
C LEU A 370 2.40 23.63 -20.05
N PRO A 371 1.32 24.10 -19.40
CA PRO A 371 1.19 25.52 -19.07
C PRO A 371 2.47 25.98 -18.36
N GLY A 372 3.03 27.12 -18.78
CA GLY A 372 4.40 27.58 -18.50
C GLY A 372 4.87 27.68 -17.04
N ALA A 373 4.05 27.30 -16.06
CA ALA A 373 4.41 27.24 -14.65
C ALA A 373 5.23 25.98 -14.26
N ALA A 374 5.22 24.90 -15.05
CA ALA A 374 5.88 23.64 -14.70
C ALA A 374 7.33 23.50 -15.21
N ALA A 375 7.74 24.29 -16.22
CA ALA A 375 9.10 24.22 -16.76
C ALA A 375 10.17 24.71 -15.76
N ALA A 376 9.81 25.57 -14.81
CA ALA A 376 10.70 26.07 -13.78
C ALA A 376 11.04 25.04 -12.68
N ALA A 377 10.28 23.95 -12.55
CA ALA A 377 10.48 22.94 -11.50
C ALA A 377 11.41 21.77 -11.91
N LEU A 378 11.90 21.76 -13.15
CA LEU A 378 12.80 20.73 -13.69
C LEU A 378 14.28 21.17 -13.74
N ALA A 379 14.57 22.42 -13.39
CA ALA A 379 15.92 23.01 -13.43
C ALA A 379 16.58 23.20 -12.05
N GLY A 380 16.00 22.63 -10.99
CA GLY A 380 16.58 22.59 -9.64
C GLY A 380 16.09 21.37 -8.88
#